data_AF-A0A6C0LAI5-F1
#
_entry.id   AF-A0A6C0LAI5-F1
#
_cell.length_a   1.000
_cell.length_b   1.000
_cell.length_c   1.000
_cell.angle_alpha   90.00
_cell.angle_beta   90.00
_cell.angle_gamma   90.00
#
_symmetry.space_group_name_H-M   'P 1'
#
loop_
_entity.id
_entity.type
_entity.pdbx_description
1 polymer ?
#
loop_
_entity_poly.entity_id
_entity_poly.type
_entity_poly.pdbx_seq_one_letter_code
_entity_poly.pdbx_strand_id
1 'polypeptide(L)'
;MDMDTQDTKDTKDTQGREAVDTQNINKYIDMCILNSTHFDIANVVHIYLKDKHRYIENNTWEYLKTDVITGSSEWVIDDNNGQLSYSIRTIVCRAFTDRSLYWADTKESDIYPNTEIISNKLLNISSKLKDNKYICVLIKECKQFFS
;
A
#
# COMPACT_ATOMS: atom_id res chain seq x y z
N MET A 1 39.31 22.21 -37.23
CA MET A 1 39.49 21.00 -36.44
C MET A 1 38.39 21.02 -35.41
N ASP A 2 37.41 20.16 -35.64
CA ASP A 2 36.21 19.92 -34.84
C ASP A 2 36.52 19.26 -33.48
N MET A 3 35.45 19.03 -32.71
CA MET A 3 35.31 18.32 -31.43
C MET A 3 35.47 19.18 -30.16
N ASP A 4 34.62 19.11 -29.14
CA ASP A 4 33.39 18.33 -28.97
C ASP A 4 32.57 18.94 -27.81
N THR A 5 31.25 18.81 -27.94
CA THR A 5 30.24 19.14 -26.94
C THR A 5 30.07 17.96 -25.98
N GLN A 6 30.01 18.18 -24.66
CA GLN A 6 29.49 17.24 -23.63
C GLN A 6 29.31 18.03 -22.32
N ASP A 7 28.34 17.83 -21.44
CA ASP A 7 27.11 17.04 -21.42
C ASP A 7 26.36 17.57 -20.17
N THR A 8 25.27 18.33 -20.32
CA THR A 8 24.43 18.71 -19.19
C THR A 8 23.43 17.60 -18.94
N LYS A 9 23.71 16.72 -17.97
CA LYS A 9 22.79 15.67 -17.55
C LYS A 9 21.61 16.24 -16.78
N ASP A 10 20.43 15.95 -17.30
CA ASP A 10 19.11 16.22 -16.79
C ASP A 10 18.92 15.85 -15.32
N THR A 11 18.41 16.82 -14.55
CA THR A 11 17.91 16.61 -13.18
C THR A 11 16.40 16.89 -13.16
N LYS A 12 15.58 16.07 -13.85
CA LYS A 12 14.11 16.22 -13.87
C LYS A 12 13.28 14.93 -13.75
N ASP A 13 13.88 13.75 -13.64
CA ASP A 13 13.12 12.49 -13.75
C ASP A 13 12.63 11.87 -12.43
N THR A 14 12.94 12.45 -11.27
CA THR A 14 12.57 11.83 -9.98
C THR A 14 11.09 12.07 -9.62
N GLN A 15 10.52 13.23 -9.94
CA GLN A 15 9.11 13.54 -9.64
C GLN A 15 8.10 12.85 -10.56
N GLY A 16 8.48 12.55 -11.82
CA GLY A 16 7.59 11.91 -12.79
C GLY A 16 7.35 10.42 -12.51
N ARG A 17 8.32 9.72 -11.92
CA ARG A 17 8.24 8.28 -11.65
C ARG A 17 7.38 7.96 -10.43
N GLU A 18 7.53 8.72 -9.34
CA GLU A 18 6.71 8.58 -8.12
C GLU A 18 5.22 8.89 -8.37
N ALA A 19 4.91 9.89 -9.20
CA ALA A 19 3.54 10.27 -9.52
C ALA A 19 2.79 9.20 -10.34
N VAL A 20 3.48 8.54 -11.28
CA VAL A 20 2.92 7.48 -12.13
C VAL A 20 2.66 6.20 -11.32
N ASP A 21 3.58 5.81 -10.43
CA ASP A 21 3.38 4.64 -9.54
C ASP A 21 2.25 4.88 -8.53
N THR A 22 2.15 6.09 -7.97
CA THR A 22 1.09 6.44 -7.00
C THR A 22 -0.30 6.44 -7.63
N GLN A 23 -0.44 6.95 -8.87
CA GLN A 23 -1.72 6.89 -9.61
C GLN A 23 -2.17 5.45 -9.90
N ASN A 24 -1.22 4.52 -10.07
CA ASN A 24 -1.54 3.13 -10.32
C ASN A 24 -2.02 2.42 -9.05
N ILE A 25 -1.39 2.71 -7.92
CA ILE A 25 -1.76 2.12 -6.61
C ILE A 25 -3.15 2.59 -6.15
N ASN A 26 -3.49 3.87 -6.36
CA ASN A 26 -4.78 4.42 -5.98
C ASN A 26 -5.97 3.72 -6.66
N LYS A 27 -5.79 3.18 -7.87
CA LYS A 27 -6.84 2.41 -8.55
C LYS A 27 -7.26 1.18 -7.75
N TYR A 28 -6.33 0.50 -7.09
CA TYR A 28 -6.63 -0.67 -6.28
C TYR A 28 -7.39 -0.31 -4.99
N ILE A 29 -7.08 0.85 -4.40
CA ILE A 29 -7.86 1.40 -3.29
C ILE A 29 -9.27 1.77 -3.78
N ASP A 30 -9.38 2.40 -4.95
CA ASP A 30 -10.67 2.78 -5.52
C ASP A 30 -11.53 1.56 -5.90
N MET A 31 -10.92 0.44 -6.32
CA MET A 31 -11.66 -0.81 -6.55
C MET A 31 -12.38 -1.31 -5.27
N CYS A 32 -11.83 -1.03 -4.09
CA CYS A 32 -12.46 -1.38 -2.82
C CYS A 32 -13.75 -0.56 -2.52
N ILE A 33 -14.02 0.50 -3.29
CA ILE A 33 -15.25 1.31 -3.19
C ILE A 33 -16.49 0.53 -3.67
N LEU A 34 -16.29 -0.26 -4.73
CA LEU A 34 -17.34 -1.07 -5.35
C LEU A 34 -17.59 -2.32 -4.50
N ASN A 35 -16.51 -3.03 -4.17
CA ASN A 35 -16.53 -4.24 -3.36
C ASN A 35 -15.48 -4.12 -2.24
N SER A 36 -15.92 -3.94 -0.99
CA SER A 36 -15.01 -3.92 0.16
C SER A 36 -14.75 -5.35 0.68
N THR A 37 -14.52 -6.30 -0.23
CA THR A 37 -14.30 -7.70 0.16
C THR A 37 -12.94 -7.85 0.86
N HIS A 38 -12.77 -8.93 1.62
CA HIS A 38 -11.46 -9.24 2.19
C HIS A 38 -10.41 -9.46 1.09
N PHE A 39 -10.80 -10.05 -0.04
CA PHE A 39 -9.92 -10.29 -1.19
C PHE A 39 -9.37 -8.98 -1.77
N ASP A 40 -10.24 -8.03 -2.06
CA ASP A 40 -9.84 -6.74 -2.66
C ASP A 40 -8.90 -5.97 -1.71
N ILE A 41 -9.23 -5.96 -0.42
CA ILE A 41 -8.41 -5.29 0.60
C ILE A 41 -7.08 -6.03 0.79
N ALA A 42 -7.06 -7.37 0.74
CA ALA A 42 -5.84 -8.16 0.83
C ALA A 42 -4.91 -7.94 -0.38
N ASN A 43 -5.47 -7.72 -1.58
CA ASN A 43 -4.68 -7.33 -2.74
C ASN A 43 -4.02 -5.94 -2.54
N VAL A 44 -4.74 -4.98 -1.96
CA VAL A 44 -4.16 -3.68 -1.58
C VAL A 44 -3.03 -3.87 -0.55
N VAL A 45 -3.23 -4.73 0.46
CA VAL A 45 -2.16 -5.07 1.42
C VAL A 45 -0.92 -5.59 0.69
N HIS A 46 -1.10 -6.51 -0.26
CA HIS A 46 0.00 -7.05 -1.06
C HIS A 46 0.76 -5.95 -1.81
N ILE A 47 0.05 -5.09 -2.54
CA ILE A 47 0.67 -4.02 -3.32
C ILE A 47 1.54 -3.11 -2.45
N TYR A 48 1.11 -2.78 -1.23
CA TYR A 48 1.85 -1.91 -0.34
C TYR A 48 2.98 -2.60 0.42
N LEU A 49 2.89 -3.91 0.64
CA LEU A 49 3.75 -4.63 1.60
C LEU A 49 4.61 -5.74 0.99
N LYS A 50 4.46 -6.09 -0.29
CA LYS A 50 5.21 -7.18 -0.96
C LYS A 50 6.73 -7.09 -0.83
N ASP A 51 7.28 -5.88 -0.75
CA ASP A 51 8.72 -5.66 -0.64
C ASP A 51 9.22 -5.60 0.83
N LYS A 52 8.29 -5.69 1.79
CA LYS A 52 8.56 -5.58 3.24
C LYS A 52 8.17 -6.83 4.02
N HIS A 53 7.29 -7.65 3.45
CA HIS A 53 6.74 -8.85 4.04
C HIS A 53 6.70 -9.95 3.00
N ARG A 54 6.97 -11.19 3.41
CA ARG A 54 6.79 -12.36 2.54
C ARG A 54 6.17 -13.51 3.30
N TYR A 55 5.36 -14.28 2.58
CA TYR A 55 4.89 -15.57 3.05
C TYR A 55 5.90 -16.62 2.60
N ILE A 56 6.21 -17.57 3.49
CA ILE A 56 7.04 -18.72 3.14
C ILE A 56 6.16 -19.97 3.15
N GLU A 57 6.21 -20.78 4.20
CA GLU A 57 5.40 -21.99 4.34
C GLU A 57 4.90 -22.17 5.77
N ASN A 58 3.99 -23.13 5.96
CA ASN A 58 3.50 -23.55 7.28
C ASN A 58 2.95 -22.40 8.13
N ASN A 59 2.22 -21.46 7.52
CA ASN A 59 1.68 -20.26 8.18
C ASN A 59 2.74 -19.30 8.72
N THR A 60 3.99 -19.39 8.24
CA THR A 60 5.08 -18.53 8.67
C THR A 60 5.19 -17.32 7.75
N TRP A 61 5.34 -16.15 8.35
CA TRP A 61 5.61 -14.89 7.68
C TRP A 61 6.98 -14.38 8.09
N GLU A 62 7.62 -13.63 7.20
CA GLU A 62 8.83 -12.89 7.49
C GLU A 62 8.65 -11.43 7.11
N TYR A 63 9.37 -10.55 7.81
CA TYR A 63 9.47 -9.14 7.47
C TYR A 63 10.93 -8.76 7.21
N LEU A 64 11.14 -7.79 6.32
CA LEU A 64 12.46 -7.28 5.99
C LEU A 64 12.88 -6.27 7.05
N LYS A 65 13.76 -6.70 7.95
CA LYS A 65 14.38 -5.85 8.96
C LYS A 65 15.59 -5.16 8.35
N THR A 66 15.62 -3.83 8.40
CA THR A 66 16.77 -3.05 7.93
C THR A 66 17.45 -2.40 9.12
N ASP A 67 18.76 -2.63 9.24
CA ASP A 67 19.59 -1.95 10.21
C ASP A 67 19.83 -0.51 9.73
N VAL A 68 19.47 0.46 10.55
CA VAL A 68 19.54 1.89 10.20
C VAL A 68 20.97 2.44 10.21
N ILE A 69 21.91 1.77 10.87
CA ILE A 69 23.31 2.18 10.99
C ILE A 69 24.11 1.63 9.81
N THR A 70 23.94 0.34 9.50
CA THR A 70 24.71 -0.33 8.45
C THR A 70 24.02 -0.35 7.10
N GLY A 71 22.70 -0.12 7.05
CA GLY A 71 21.88 -0.23 5.84
C GLY A 71 21.66 -1.67 5.37
N SER A 72 22.13 -2.67 6.12
CA SER A 72 21.92 -4.08 5.76
C SER A 72 20.49 -4.51 6.06
N SER A 73 19.90 -5.29 5.17
CA SER A 73 18.57 -5.87 5.37
C SER A 73 18.64 -7.39 5.50
N GLU A 74 17.84 -7.93 6.41
CA GLU A 74 17.66 -9.36 6.63
C GLU A 74 16.18 -9.70 6.78
N TRP A 75 15.79 -10.89 6.31
CA TRP A 75 14.46 -11.42 6.54
C TRP A 75 14.41 -12.08 7.92
N VAL A 76 13.42 -11.69 8.73
CA VAL A 76 13.25 -12.18 10.10
C VAL A 76 11.84 -12.75 10.25
N ILE A 77 11.72 -13.89 10.93
CA ILE A 77 10.43 -14.53 11.23
C ILE A 77 9.55 -13.55 12.01
N ASP A 78 8.32 -13.35 11.53
CA ASP A 78 7.33 -12.51 12.16
C ASP A 78 6.47 -13.32 13.13
N ASP A 79 6.98 -13.45 14.36
CA ASP A 79 6.28 -14.20 15.41
C ASP A 79 4.86 -13.65 15.62
N ASN A 80 3.87 -14.53 15.47
CA ASN A 80 2.44 -14.20 15.55
C ASN A 80 1.99 -13.11 14.57
N ASN A 81 2.71 -12.89 13.46
CA ASN A 81 2.41 -11.87 12.45
C ASN A 81 2.34 -10.45 13.02
N GLY A 82 3.14 -10.13 14.05
CA GLY A 82 3.11 -8.86 14.75
C GLY A 82 3.50 -7.68 13.86
N GLN A 83 4.56 -7.83 13.06
CA GLN A 83 5.05 -6.80 12.14
C GLN A 83 4.14 -6.61 10.94
N LEU A 84 3.58 -7.69 10.39
CA LEU A 84 2.59 -7.62 9.32
C LEU A 84 1.33 -6.91 9.82
N SER A 85 0.84 -7.27 11.01
CA SER A 85 -0.30 -6.61 11.65
C SER A 85 -0.05 -5.12 11.88
N TYR A 86 1.14 -4.77 12.36
CA TYR A 86 1.56 -3.38 12.54
C TYR A 86 1.61 -2.61 11.21
N SER A 87 2.17 -3.22 10.17
CA SER A 87 2.30 -2.62 8.83
C SER A 87 0.94 -2.40 8.17
N ILE A 88 0.00 -3.35 8.32
CA ILE A 88 -1.38 -3.18 7.86
C ILE A 88 -2.04 -1.99 8.60
N ARG A 89 -1.91 -1.92 9.92
CA ARG A 89 -2.51 -0.86 10.74
C ARG A 89 -1.94 0.52 10.49
N THR A 90 -0.68 0.60 10.07
CA THR A 90 0.01 1.89 9.90
C THR A 90 0.05 2.31 8.45
N ILE A 91 0.64 1.50 7.58
CA ILE A 91 0.89 1.84 6.17
C ILE A 91 -0.41 1.75 5.36
N VAL A 92 -1.08 0.59 5.40
CA VAL A 92 -2.26 0.35 4.57
C VAL A 92 -3.46 1.17 5.06
N CYS A 93 -3.67 1.22 6.38
CA CYS A 93 -4.70 2.08 6.98
C CYS A 93 -4.52 3.56 6.61
N ARG A 94 -3.27 4.06 6.62
CA ARG A 94 -2.98 5.43 6.20
C ARG A 94 -3.30 5.62 4.71
N ALA A 95 -2.94 4.68 3.84
CA ALA A 95 -3.25 4.77 2.43
C ALA A 95 -4.77 4.91 2.16
N PHE A 96 -5.61 4.11 2.84
CA PHE A 96 -7.08 4.26 2.75
C PHE A 96 -7.57 5.60 3.32
N THR A 97 -6.93 6.09 4.39
CA THR A 97 -7.28 7.38 5.02
C THR A 97 -6.94 8.55 4.09
N ASP A 98 -5.74 8.58 3.54
CA ASP A 98 -5.28 9.62 2.63
C ASP A 98 -6.13 9.62 1.36
N ARG A 99 -6.52 8.44 0.85
CA ARG A 99 -7.43 8.34 -0.30
C ARG A 99 -8.86 8.78 0.02
N SER A 100 -9.35 8.53 1.24
CA SER A 100 -10.63 9.05 1.72
C SER A 100 -10.63 10.58 1.74
N LEU A 101 -9.58 11.19 2.28
CA LEU A 101 -9.44 12.65 2.34
C LEU A 101 -9.39 13.27 0.94
N TYR A 102 -8.66 12.66 0.00
CA TYR A 102 -8.68 13.08 -1.40
C TYR A 102 -10.12 13.17 -1.96
N TRP A 103 -10.93 12.13 -1.73
CA TRP A 103 -12.31 12.12 -2.23
C TRP A 103 -13.21 13.09 -1.46
N ALA A 104 -12.96 13.33 -0.17
CA ALA A 104 -13.68 14.36 0.59
C ALA A 104 -13.45 15.78 0.02
N ASP A 105 -12.22 16.07 -0.42
CA ASP A 105 -11.85 17.37 -0.98
C ASP A 105 -12.20 17.51 -2.48
N THR A 106 -12.56 16.41 -3.13
CA THR A 106 -12.92 16.39 -4.56
C THR A 106 -14.34 16.93 -4.76
N LYS A 107 -14.44 18.13 -5.36
CA LYS A 107 -15.71 18.84 -5.57
C LYS A 107 -16.54 18.27 -6.72
N GLU A 108 -15.89 17.81 -7.78
CA GLU A 108 -16.53 17.28 -8.99
C GLU A 108 -15.72 16.08 -9.48
N SER A 109 -16.41 15.05 -9.97
CA SER A 109 -15.78 13.85 -10.49
C SER A 109 -16.68 13.17 -11.52
N ASP A 110 -16.11 12.87 -12.69
CA ASP A 110 -16.80 12.18 -13.79
C ASP A 110 -17.02 10.69 -13.51
N ILE A 111 -16.31 10.13 -12.53
CA ILE A 111 -16.33 8.69 -12.20
C ILE A 111 -17.35 8.41 -11.10
N TYR A 112 -17.30 9.20 -10.03
CA TYR A 112 -18.20 9.11 -8.89
C TYR A 112 -18.97 10.43 -8.71
N PRO A 113 -20.31 10.42 -8.83
CA PRO A 113 -21.12 11.63 -8.70
C PRO A 113 -21.30 12.08 -7.24
N ASN A 114 -21.05 11.20 -6.25
CA ASN A 114 -21.11 11.54 -4.83
C ASN A 114 -19.81 11.12 -4.14
N THR A 115 -18.84 12.04 -4.14
CA THR A 115 -17.50 11.84 -3.60
C THR A 115 -17.48 11.73 -2.07
N GLU A 116 -18.47 12.30 -1.38
CA GLU A 116 -18.66 12.15 0.07
C GLU A 116 -18.98 10.69 0.45
N ILE A 117 -19.87 10.02 -0.29
CA ILE A 117 -20.15 8.59 -0.09
C ILE A 117 -18.88 7.75 -0.31
N ILE A 118 -18.08 8.10 -1.32
CA ILE A 118 -16.82 7.40 -1.61
C ILE A 118 -15.85 7.57 -0.45
N SER A 119 -15.65 8.81 0.01
CA SER A 119 -14.80 9.10 1.16
C SER A 119 -15.20 8.28 2.38
N ASN A 120 -16.49 8.28 2.73
CA ASN A 120 -17.01 7.54 3.88
C ASN A 120 -16.80 6.02 3.77
N LYS A 121 -16.95 5.44 2.57
CA LYS A 121 -16.66 4.01 2.34
C LYS A 121 -15.20 3.68 2.63
N LEU A 122 -14.27 4.48 2.11
CA LEU A 122 -12.84 4.28 2.32
C LEU A 122 -12.44 4.48 3.78
N LEU A 123 -13.03 5.47 4.45
CA LEU A 123 -12.82 5.71 5.88
C LEU A 123 -13.31 4.54 6.73
N ASN A 124 -14.43 3.92 6.36
CA ASN A 124 -14.94 2.71 7.03
C ASN A 124 -13.97 1.53 6.88
N ILE A 125 -13.33 1.36 5.73
CA ILE A 125 -12.28 0.34 5.55
C ILE A 125 -11.08 0.67 6.44
N SER A 126 -10.59 1.91 6.41
CA SER A 126 -9.50 2.38 7.27
C SER A 126 -9.78 2.09 8.76
N SER A 127 -11.01 2.31 9.22
CA SER A 127 -11.44 2.02 10.59
C SER A 127 -11.35 0.53 10.92
N LYS A 128 -11.80 -0.36 10.02
CA LYS A 128 -11.68 -1.83 10.19
C LYS A 128 -10.21 -2.27 10.28
N LEU A 129 -9.29 -1.63 9.56
CA LEU A 129 -7.86 -1.94 9.61
C LEU A 129 -7.19 -1.55 10.95
N LYS A 130 -7.93 -0.98 11.90
CA LYS A 130 -7.49 -0.76 13.29
C LYS A 130 -7.95 -1.86 14.25
N ASP A 131 -8.88 -2.72 13.82
CA ASP A 131 -9.40 -3.84 14.62
C ASP A 131 -8.52 -5.09 14.47
N ASN A 132 -8.05 -5.63 15.60
CA ASN A 132 -7.18 -6.81 15.61
C ASN A 132 -7.85 -8.04 15.01
N LYS A 133 -9.15 -8.27 15.29
CA LYS A 133 -9.85 -9.46 14.80
C LYS A 133 -9.97 -9.42 13.28
N TYR A 134 -10.28 -8.26 12.74
CA TYR A 134 -10.34 -8.02 11.31
C TYR A 134 -8.97 -8.24 10.64
N ILE A 135 -7.89 -7.67 11.20
CA ILE A 135 -6.53 -7.89 10.68
C ILE A 135 -6.19 -9.38 10.65
N CYS A 136 -6.52 -10.15 11.69
CA CYS A 136 -6.27 -11.60 11.69
C CYS A 136 -7.00 -12.35 10.57
N VAL A 137 -8.23 -11.93 10.22
CA VAL A 137 -8.96 -12.49 9.06
C VAL A 137 -8.28 -12.07 7.76
N LEU A 138 -7.90 -10.80 7.65
CA LEU A 138 -7.26 -10.25 6.46
C LEU A 138 -5.90 -10.90 6.17
N ILE A 139 -5.08 -11.18 7.19
CA ILE A 139 -3.79 -11.87 7.01
C ILE A 139 -3.97 -13.27 6.43
N LYS A 140 -5.06 -13.98 6.77
CA LYS A 140 -5.35 -15.28 6.15
C LYS A 140 -5.63 -15.13 4.65
N GLU A 141 -6.39 -14.10 4.30
CA GLU A 141 -6.71 -13.77 2.91
C GLU A 141 -5.47 -13.30 2.13
N CYS A 142 -4.53 -12.62 2.78
CA CYS A 142 -3.30 -12.13 2.15
C CYS A 142 -2.43 -13.26 1.58
N LYS A 143 -2.47 -14.46 2.16
CA LYS A 143 -1.59 -15.57 1.77
C LYS A 143 -1.60 -15.85 0.28
N GLN A 144 -2.77 -15.81 -0.36
CA GLN A 144 -2.91 -16.10 -1.79
C GLN A 144 -2.16 -15.13 -2.72
N PHE A 145 -1.78 -13.95 -2.21
CA PHE A 145 -1.05 -12.93 -2.97
C PHE A 145 0.45 -12.94 -2.69
N PHE A 146 0.87 -13.50 -1.56
CA PHE A 146 2.28 -13.55 -1.14
C PHE A 146 2.91 -14.95 -1.30
N SER A 147 2.10 -15.95 -1.64
CA SER A 147 2.52 -17.31 -1.99
C SER A 147 3.10 -17.42 -3.39
#